data_AF-A0A842UMV6-F1
#
_entry.id   AF-A0A842UMV6-F1
#
_cell.length_a   1.000
_cell.length_b   1.000
_cell.length_c   1.000
_cell.angle_alpha   90.00
_cell.angle_beta   90.00
_cell.angle_gamma   90.00
#
_symmetry.space_group_name_H-M   'P 1'
#
loop_
_entity.id
_entity.type
_entity.pdbx_description
1 polymer ?
#
loop_
_entity_poly.entity_id
_entity_poly.type
_entity_poly.pdbx_seq_one_letter_code
_entity_poly.pdbx_strand_id
1 'polypeptide(L)'
;AIPYLLEGDYGLFTLGNPKGNVEMESLDPYLDSFIESNPESKFAFIHGEEVVTSICSESNNIGFYLPGFKKHEIFKHVLLHGAYPRKTISMGNAKDKRYYLECRRIV
;
A
#
# COMPACT_ATOMS: atom_id res chain seq x y z
N ALA A 1 -8.67 11.80 -0.46
CA ALA A 1 -7.57 12.21 0.43
C ALA A 1 -7.00 10.96 1.07
N ILE A 2 -5.69 10.84 1.15
CA ILE A 2 -4.98 9.66 1.67
C ILE A 2 -4.53 10.00 3.10
N PRO A 3 -4.99 9.29 4.14
CA PRO A 3 -4.49 9.49 5.49
C PRO A 3 -3.00 9.14 5.59
N TYR A 4 -2.25 9.94 6.32
CA TYR A 4 -0.85 9.67 6.61
C TYR A 4 -0.53 9.87 8.09
N LEU A 5 0.57 9.28 8.53
CA LEU A 5 1.19 9.48 9.84
C LEU A 5 2.65 9.87 9.63
N LEU A 6 3.08 10.97 10.25
CA LEU A 6 4.46 11.45 10.22
C LEU A 6 4.89 11.74 11.65
N GLU A 7 5.85 10.99 12.17
CA GLU A 7 6.41 11.19 13.52
C GLU A 7 5.35 11.27 14.64
N GLY A 8 4.26 10.50 14.48
CA GLY A 8 3.14 10.48 15.43
C GLY A 8 2.01 11.47 15.12
N ASP A 9 2.20 12.39 14.17
CA ASP A 9 1.19 13.35 13.74
C ASP A 9 0.35 12.83 12.57
N TYR A 10 -0.97 12.81 12.76
CA TYR A 10 -1.92 12.39 11.73
C TYR A 10 -2.28 13.54 10.79
N GLY A 11 -2.36 13.25 9.50
CA GLY A 11 -2.80 14.22 8.51
C GLY A 11 -3.53 13.59 7.32
N LEU A 12 -4.05 14.47 6.45
CA LEU A 12 -4.69 14.09 5.21
C LEU A 12 -3.87 14.63 4.04
N PHE A 13 -3.41 13.73 3.18
CA PHE A 13 -2.72 14.07 1.96
C PHE A 13 -3.70 14.16 0.79
N THR A 14 -3.78 15.33 0.16
CA THR A 14 -4.66 15.58 -0.98
C THR A 14 -3.85 15.75 -2.25
N LEU A 15 -4.06 14.85 -3.21
CA LEU A 15 -3.51 14.96 -4.56
C LEU A 15 -4.39 15.91 -5.37
N GLY A 16 -3.80 16.98 -5.90
CA GLY A 16 -4.54 17.98 -6.69
C GLY A 16 -4.99 17.48 -8.07
N ASN A 17 -4.27 16.51 -8.65
CA ASN A 17 -4.61 15.89 -9.92
C ASN A 17 -4.35 14.38 -9.84
N PRO A 18 -5.21 13.61 -9.16
CA PRO A 18 -5.03 12.17 -9.00
C PRO A 18 -5.05 11.51 -10.38
N LYS A 19 -4.00 10.74 -10.68
CA LYS A 19 -3.90 9.94 -11.90
C LYS A 19 -4.15 8.48 -11.56
N GLY A 20 -5.14 7.88 -12.19
CA GLY A 20 -5.46 6.47 -11.99
C GLY A 20 -6.72 6.22 -11.20
N ASN A 21 -7.06 4.94 -11.10
CA ASN A 21 -8.33 4.43 -10.60
C ASN A 21 -8.24 3.97 -9.14
N VAL A 22 -7.03 3.90 -8.58
CA VAL A 22 -6.73 3.61 -7.18
C VAL A 22 -5.68 4.59 -6.65
N GLU A 23 -5.68 4.85 -5.35
CA GLU A 23 -4.81 5.84 -4.70
C GLU A 23 -3.33 5.61 -5.01
N MET A 24 -2.91 4.33 -5.05
CA MET A 24 -1.53 3.98 -5.34
C MET A 24 -1.10 4.29 -6.77
N GLU A 25 -1.98 4.24 -7.76
CA GLU A 25 -1.61 4.65 -9.14
C GLU A 25 -1.25 6.14 -9.18
N SER A 26 -1.87 6.94 -8.31
CA SER A 26 -1.55 8.35 -8.20
C SER A 26 -0.32 8.61 -7.35
N LEU A 27 -0.04 7.77 -6.35
CA LEU A 27 1.03 7.99 -5.37
C LEU A 27 2.38 7.41 -5.80
N ASP A 28 2.41 6.25 -6.47
CA ASP A 28 3.62 5.53 -6.88
C ASP A 28 4.65 6.42 -7.59
N PRO A 29 4.27 7.22 -8.61
CA PRO A 29 5.25 8.02 -9.35
C PRO A 29 5.95 9.08 -8.49
N TYR A 30 5.25 9.61 -7.49
CA TYR A 30 5.83 10.59 -6.57
C TYR A 30 6.77 9.94 -5.56
N LEU A 31 6.40 8.74 -5.08
CA LEU A 31 7.24 7.97 -4.17
C LEU A 31 8.53 7.50 -4.86
N ASP A 32 8.41 6.99 -6.09
CA ASP A 32 9.56 6.59 -6.90
C ASP A 32 10.53 7.77 -7.09
N SER A 33 10.02 8.94 -7.50
CA SER A 33 10.83 10.16 -7.66
C SER A 33 11.48 10.63 -6.34
N PHE A 34 10.77 10.49 -5.22
CA PHE A 34 11.32 10.82 -3.90
C PHE A 34 12.47 9.89 -3.52
N ILE A 35 12.33 8.58 -3.74
CA ILE A 35 13.37 7.58 -3.44
C ILE A 35 14.59 7.78 -4.33
N GLU A 36 14.38 8.07 -5.62
CA GLU A 36 15.47 8.38 -6.56
C GLU A 36 16.28 9.61 -6.11
N SER A 37 15.61 10.60 -5.52
CA SER A 37 16.26 11.82 -5.02
C SER A 37 16.87 11.67 -3.62
N ASN A 38 16.47 10.66 -2.84
CA ASN A 38 16.89 10.43 -1.45
C ASN A 38 17.30 8.96 -1.27
N PRO A 39 18.48 8.54 -1.77
CA PRO A 39 18.87 7.13 -1.86
C PRO A 39 19.06 6.42 -0.51
N GLU A 40 19.23 7.17 0.58
CA GLU A 40 19.22 6.65 1.95
C GLU A 40 17.83 6.25 2.46
N SER A 41 16.77 6.74 1.81
CA SER A 41 15.39 6.41 2.16
C SER A 41 15.03 4.99 1.76
N LYS A 42 14.20 4.34 2.58
CA LYS A 42 13.68 2.99 2.32
C LYS A 42 12.18 3.04 2.12
N PHE A 43 11.70 2.29 1.14
CA PHE A 43 10.27 2.16 0.86
C PHE A 43 9.81 0.71 1.03
N ALA A 44 8.72 0.52 1.76
CA ALA A 44 8.15 -0.80 2.02
C ALA A 44 6.63 -0.74 2.11
N PHE A 45 5.98 -1.80 1.61
CA PHE A 45 4.56 -2.06 1.84
C PHE A 45 4.41 -2.90 3.09
N ILE A 46 3.75 -2.32 4.11
CA ILE A 46 3.52 -2.98 5.40
C ILE A 46 2.05 -3.37 5.50
N HIS A 47 1.80 -4.58 6.00
CA HIS A 47 0.44 -5.05 6.25
C HIS A 47 0.09 -4.88 7.73
N GLY A 48 -1.06 -4.25 7.99
CA GLY A 48 -1.57 -4.00 9.34
C GLY A 48 -1.34 -2.55 9.76
N GLU A 49 -2.41 -1.86 10.13
CA GLU A 49 -2.38 -0.46 10.54
C GLU A 49 -1.54 -0.25 11.80
N GLU A 50 -1.62 -1.16 12.78
CA GLU A 50 -0.86 -1.07 14.04
C GLU A 50 0.66 -1.02 13.81
N VAL A 51 1.16 -1.80 12.85
CA VAL A 51 2.60 -1.86 12.54
C VAL A 51 3.05 -0.56 11.87
N VAL A 52 2.24 -0.04 10.94
CA VAL A 52 2.50 1.27 10.30
C VAL A 52 2.48 2.37 11.36
N THR A 53 1.47 2.38 12.24
CA THR A 53 1.37 3.36 13.32
C THR A 53 2.59 3.32 14.22
N SER A 54 3.02 2.12 14.64
CA SER A 54 4.21 1.97 15.49
C SER A 54 5.48 2.52 14.83
N ILE A 55 5.75 2.15 13.56
CA ILE A 55 6.98 2.55 12.86
C ILE A 55 6.96 4.05 12.54
N CYS A 56 5.84 4.56 12.06
CA CYS A 56 5.70 5.96 11.65
C CYS A 56 5.43 6.91 12.82
N SER A 57 5.35 6.40 14.05
CA SER A 57 5.43 7.21 15.27
C SER A 57 6.89 7.54 15.65
N GLU A 58 7.88 6.85 15.08
CA GLU A 58 9.28 7.18 15.28
C GLU A 58 9.70 8.35 14.37
N SER A 59 10.77 9.07 14.76
CA SER A 59 11.32 10.20 13.99
C SER A 59 11.81 9.77 12.61
N ASN A 60 11.68 10.64 11.61
CA ASN A 60 12.05 10.44 10.20
C ASN A 60 11.28 9.33 9.47
N ASN A 61 10.12 8.90 9.99
CA ASN A 61 9.28 7.90 9.32
C ASN A 61 7.94 8.50 8.93
N ILE A 62 7.52 8.22 7.69
CA ILE A 62 6.18 8.55 7.18
C ILE A 62 5.47 7.30 6.67
N GLY A 63 4.18 7.20 6.96
CA GLY A 63 3.32 6.10 6.52
C GLY A 63 2.05 6.62 5.89
N PHE A 64 1.57 5.93 4.86
CA PHE A 64 0.30 6.22 4.19
C PHE A 64 -0.66 5.06 4.41
N TYR A 65 -1.89 5.37 4.85
CA TYR A 65 -2.95 4.38 4.97
C TYR A 65 -3.75 4.35 3.68
N LEU A 66 -3.70 3.20 3.01
CA LEU A 66 -4.38 2.98 1.75
C LEU A 66 -5.65 2.15 2.01
N PRO A 67 -6.75 2.43 1.30
CA PRO A 67 -7.96 1.62 1.45
C PRO A 67 -7.69 0.18 1.04
N GLY A 68 -8.16 -0.75 1.85
CA GLY A 68 -8.14 -2.17 1.50
C GLY A 68 -9.13 -2.48 0.38
N PHE A 69 -8.77 -3.38 -0.52
CA PHE A 69 -9.67 -3.85 -1.58
C PHE A 69 -10.65 -4.91 -1.06
N LYS A 70 -11.94 -4.79 -1.41
CA LYS A 70 -12.87 -5.90 -1.21
C LYS A 70 -12.61 -6.97 -2.28
N LYS A 71 -12.63 -8.24 -1.87
CA LYS A 71 -12.36 -9.38 -2.78
C LYS A 71 -13.16 -9.35 -4.09
N HIS A 72 -14.43 -8.92 -4.04
CA HIS A 72 -15.29 -8.84 -5.21
C HIS A 72 -15.00 -7.64 -6.12
N GLU A 73 -14.34 -6.60 -5.62
CA GLU A 73 -13.95 -5.42 -6.40
C GLU A 73 -12.66 -5.66 -7.20
N ILE A 74 -11.80 -6.58 -6.74
CA ILE A 74 -10.54 -6.94 -7.40
C ILE A 74 -10.77 -7.32 -8.86
N PHE A 75 -11.65 -8.30 -9.12
CA PHE A 75 -11.90 -8.77 -10.49
C PHE A 75 -12.60 -7.72 -11.36
N LYS A 76 -13.54 -6.97 -10.78
CA LYS A 76 -14.26 -5.91 -11.50
C LYS A 76 -13.31 -4.81 -11.97
N HIS A 77 -12.39 -4.41 -11.10
CA HIS A 77 -11.36 -3.43 -11.45
C HIS A 77 -10.45 -3.95 -12.56
N VAL A 78 -9.97 -5.21 -12.47
CA VAL A 78 -9.12 -5.80 -13.51
C VAL A 78 -9.80 -5.82 -14.86
N LEU A 79 -11.09 -6.14 -14.90
CA LEU A 79 -11.87 -6.14 -16.14
C LEU A 79 -11.98 -4.74 -16.77
N LEU A 80 -12.13 -3.70 -15.95
CA LEU A 80 -12.38 -2.33 -16.40
C LEU A 80 -11.10 -1.53 -16.68
N HIS A 81 -10.04 -1.78 -15.91
CA HIS A 81 -8.86 -0.91 -15.81
C HIS A 81 -7.53 -1.63 -16.01
N GLY A 82 -7.55 -2.96 -16.09
CA GLY A 82 -6.34 -3.77 -16.26
C GLY A 82 -5.66 -4.13 -14.93
N ALA A 83 -4.39 -4.50 -15.01
CA ALA A 83 -3.67 -4.99 -13.85
C ALA A 83 -3.42 -3.89 -12.81
N TYR A 84 -3.55 -4.25 -11.53
CA TYR A 84 -3.19 -3.38 -10.41
C TYR A 84 -1.68 -3.05 -10.39
N PRO A 85 -1.28 -1.89 -9.83
CA PRO A 85 0.13 -1.60 -9.55
C PRO A 85 0.76 -2.66 -8.66
N ARG A 86 2.08 -2.83 -8.76
CA ARG A 86 2.79 -3.86 -7.99
C ARG A 86 2.51 -3.72 -6.49
N LYS A 87 2.30 -4.86 -5.82
CA LYS A 87 2.17 -4.97 -4.35
C LYS A 87 0.99 -4.19 -3.72
N THR A 88 0.02 -3.72 -4.50
CA THR A 88 -1.19 -3.05 -3.99
C THR A 88 -2.23 -4.02 -3.43
N ILE A 89 -2.30 -5.24 -3.93
CA ILE A 89 -3.23 -6.26 -3.43
C ILE A 89 -2.53 -7.13 -2.39
N SER A 90 -3.01 -7.10 -1.15
CA SER A 90 -2.73 -8.12 -0.15
C SER A 90 -3.98 -8.96 0.08
N MET A 91 -3.95 -10.24 -0.29
CA MET A 91 -5.03 -11.19 0.02
C MET A 91 -4.67 -12.05 1.24
N GLY A 92 -5.61 -12.17 2.19
CA GLY A 92 -5.47 -12.97 3.40
C GLY A 92 -4.72 -12.26 4.53
N ASN A 93 -4.86 -12.75 5.79
CA ASN A 93 -4.10 -12.21 6.91
C ASN A 93 -2.63 -12.59 6.80
N ALA A 94 -1.73 -11.75 7.32
CA ALA A 94 -0.29 -12.06 7.36
C ALA A 94 0.00 -13.43 8.02
N LYS A 95 -0.77 -13.82 9.04
CA LYS A 95 -0.65 -15.13 9.71
C LYS A 95 -1.02 -16.30 8.80
N ASP A 96 -2.02 -16.11 7.95
CA ASP A 96 -2.53 -17.13 7.03
C ASP A 96 -1.58 -17.34 5.85
N LYS A 97 -0.70 -16.36 5.58
CA LYS A 97 0.29 -16.48 4.50
C LYS A 97 1.35 -17.57 4.73
N ARG A 98 1.49 -18.07 5.97
CA ARG A 98 2.37 -19.20 6.28
C ARG A 98 1.87 -20.52 5.70
N TYR A 99 0.57 -20.65 5.42
CA TYR A 99 -0.02 -21.86 4.85
C TYR A 99 0.08 -21.94 3.31
N TYR A 100 0.60 -20.91 2.61
CA TYR A 100 0.79 -21.00 1.14
C TYR A 100 1.84 -22.04 0.74
N LEU A 101 2.71 -22.46 1.67
CA LEU A 101 3.68 -23.53 1.44
C LEU A 101 3.10 -24.93 1.67
N GLU A 102 1.91 -25.05 2.25
CA GLU A 102 1.19 -26.31 2.35
C GLU A 102 0.37 -26.55 1.07
N CYS A 103 1.07 -26.89 -0.02
CA CYS A 103 0.42 -27.21 -1.28
C CYS A 103 -0.43 -28.49 -1.14
N ARG A 104 -1.76 -28.37 -1.23
CA ARG A 104 -2.59 -29.50 -1.69
C ARG A 104 -2.32 -29.70 -3.19
N ARG A 105 -1.88 -30.91 -3.56
CA ARG A 105 -1.77 -31.32 -4.97
C ARG A 105 -3.09 -31.07 -5.67
N ILE A 106 -3.09 -30.23 -6.71
CA ILE A 106 -4.21 -30.13 -7.64
C ILE A 106 -4.21 -31.44 -8.45
N VAL A 107 -5.34 -32.16 -8.40
CA VAL A 107 -5.57 -33.41 -9.14
C VAL A 107 -6.49 -33.12 -10.30
#